data_AF-K2F0B0-F1
#
_entry.id   AF-K2F0B0-F1
#
_cell.length_a   1.000
_cell.length_b   1.000
_cell.length_c   1.000
_cell.angle_alpha   90.00
_cell.angle_beta   90.00
_cell.angle_gamma   90.00
#
_symmetry.space_group_name_H-M   'P 1'
#
loop_
_entity.id
_entity.type
_entity.pdbx_description
1 polymer ?
#
loop_
_entity_poly.entity_id
_entity_poly.type
_entity_poly.pdbx_seq_one_letter_code
_entity_poly.pdbx_strand_id
1 'polypeptide(L)'
;PPPPVVSDVRPGTTLMTIFQDVSRRMCIPAALLMAFQIEETGAWISPNAPESFVRLYNTYGWWKTSAADPCRGFGYDESTGLVPSDSYYANRFCMLTPGANPGQMGIFSINQWEQDVSRKNTLAILPNKIDRRVFFDNAVILASITLNRVGNPPSNCNDWPDDIIKLAAEKHQGSCGNNYCADVLKYYKQYR
;
A
#
# COMPACT_ATOMS: atom_id res chain seq x y z
N PRO A 1 11.72 -18.19 -1.53
CA PRO A 1 10.58 -17.34 -1.15
C PRO A 1 9.87 -17.85 0.13
N PRO A 2 9.43 -16.95 1.03
CA PRO A 2 8.66 -17.32 2.21
C PRO A 2 7.33 -18.01 1.86
N PRO A 3 6.75 -18.84 2.75
CA PRO A 3 5.50 -19.54 2.49
C PRO A 3 4.31 -18.58 2.33
N PRO A 4 3.24 -18.97 1.61
CA PRO A 4 2.06 -18.12 1.42
C PRO A 4 1.42 -17.69 2.75
N VAL A 5 0.83 -16.50 2.78
CA VAL A 5 0.12 -15.96 3.94
C VAL A 5 -1.34 -16.38 3.87
N VAL A 6 -1.73 -17.28 4.78
CA VAL A 6 -3.10 -17.83 4.87
C VAL A 6 -3.86 -17.38 6.12
N SER A 7 -3.15 -16.81 7.10
CA SER A 7 -3.70 -16.25 8.34
C SER A 7 -4.36 -14.89 8.08
N ASP A 8 -5.45 -14.57 8.77
CA ASP A 8 -6.07 -13.24 8.72
C ASP A 8 -5.16 -12.15 9.32
N VAL A 9 -4.31 -12.47 10.30
CA VAL A 9 -3.25 -11.57 10.78
C VAL A 9 -2.05 -11.65 9.84
N ARG A 10 -1.67 -10.53 9.21
CA ARG A 10 -0.56 -10.48 8.24
C ARG A 10 0.80 -10.29 8.92
N PRO A 11 1.92 -10.65 8.25
CA PRO A 11 3.26 -10.43 8.77
C PRO A 11 3.57 -8.95 9.00
N GLY A 12 4.44 -8.68 9.98
CA GLY A 12 4.88 -7.33 10.33
C GLY A 12 4.05 -6.68 11.45
N THR A 13 4.72 -5.81 12.20
CA THR A 13 4.25 -5.20 13.45
C THR A 13 4.36 -3.69 13.42
N THR A 14 5.30 -3.19 12.63
CA THR A 14 5.46 -1.81 12.19
C THR A 14 5.39 -1.74 10.66
N LEU A 15 5.12 -0.56 10.11
CA LEU A 15 5.02 -0.39 8.66
C LEU A 15 6.29 -0.83 7.92
N MET A 16 7.46 -0.50 8.47
CA MET A 16 8.75 -0.92 7.90
C MET A 16 8.89 -2.44 7.88
N THR A 17 8.56 -3.14 8.98
CA THR A 17 8.65 -4.61 9.01
C THR A 17 7.67 -5.27 8.02
N ILE A 18 6.48 -4.69 7.84
CA ILE A 18 5.51 -5.11 6.81
C ILE A 18 6.16 -5.01 5.43
N PHE A 19 6.75 -3.86 5.10
CA PHE A 19 7.37 -3.63 3.78
C PHE A 19 8.64 -4.47 3.57
N GLN A 20 9.41 -4.75 4.60
CA GLN A 20 10.53 -5.70 4.55
C GLN A 20 10.05 -7.14 4.30
N ASP A 21 8.93 -7.54 4.89
CA ASP A 21 8.30 -8.84 4.59
C ASP A 21 7.83 -8.91 3.12
N VAL A 22 7.22 -7.84 2.61
CA VAL A 22 6.84 -7.75 1.18
C VAL A 22 8.08 -7.80 0.29
N SER A 23 9.14 -7.06 0.63
CA SER A 23 10.41 -7.05 -0.10
C SER A 23 10.99 -8.46 -0.26
N ARG A 24 11.05 -9.24 0.82
CA ARG A 24 11.52 -10.64 0.80
C ARG A 24 10.68 -11.58 -0.08
N ARG A 25 9.40 -11.25 -0.31
CA ARG A 25 8.45 -12.08 -1.05
C ARG A 25 8.36 -11.67 -2.53
N MET A 26 8.47 -10.39 -2.82
CA MET A 26 8.22 -9.78 -4.13
C MET A 26 9.50 -9.32 -4.84
N CYS A 27 10.64 -9.29 -4.14
CA CYS A 27 11.88 -8.71 -4.64
C CYS A 27 11.72 -7.23 -5.08
N ILE A 28 11.21 -6.40 -4.17
CA ILE A 28 11.09 -4.95 -4.35
C ILE A 28 11.69 -4.25 -3.11
N PRO A 29 12.41 -3.13 -3.23
CA PRO A 29 12.97 -2.45 -2.07
C PRO A 29 11.88 -2.00 -1.09
N ALA A 30 12.04 -2.30 0.20
CA ALA A 30 11.14 -1.80 1.24
C ALA A 30 11.15 -0.26 1.29
N ALA A 31 12.29 0.36 1.01
CA ALA A 31 12.45 1.81 0.87
C ALA A 31 11.56 2.40 -0.24
N LEU A 32 11.34 1.66 -1.34
CA LEU A 32 10.46 2.11 -2.42
C LEU A 32 8.99 2.06 -2.00
N LEU A 33 8.60 1.06 -1.22
CA LEU A 33 7.26 0.99 -0.63
C LEU A 33 7.04 2.14 0.37
N MET A 34 8.03 2.47 1.20
CA MET A 34 7.97 3.67 2.07
C MET A 34 7.82 4.95 1.24
N ALA A 35 8.57 5.07 0.15
CA ALA A 35 8.53 6.25 -0.71
C ALA A 35 7.14 6.49 -1.32
N PHE A 36 6.52 5.46 -1.88
CA PHE A 36 5.15 5.55 -2.39
C PHE A 36 4.14 5.86 -1.28
N GLN A 37 4.28 5.24 -0.11
CA GLN A 37 3.30 5.46 0.97
C GLN A 37 3.29 6.93 1.39
N ILE A 38 4.47 7.53 1.55
CA ILE A 38 4.61 8.93 1.96
C ILE A 38 4.18 9.88 0.85
N GLU A 39 4.43 9.54 -0.41
CA GLU A 39 3.97 10.37 -1.52
C GLU A 39 2.45 10.37 -1.63
N GLU A 40 1.79 9.21 -1.52
CA GLU A 40 0.33 9.09 -1.66
C GLU A 40 -0.43 9.67 -0.46
N THR A 41 0.06 9.40 0.76
CA THR A 41 -0.71 9.68 1.98
C THR A 41 -0.01 10.63 2.94
N GLY A 42 1.16 11.17 2.59
CA GLY A 42 1.97 11.97 3.48
C GLY A 42 2.41 11.20 4.74
N ALA A 43 2.69 11.95 5.82
CA ALA A 43 3.07 11.40 7.11
C ALA A 43 1.87 10.96 7.98
N TRP A 44 0.70 10.70 7.38
CA TRP A 44 -0.52 10.36 8.14
C TRP A 44 -0.37 9.08 8.97
N ILE A 45 0.36 8.09 8.46
CA ILE A 45 0.90 7.01 9.30
C ILE A 45 2.28 7.43 9.75
N SER A 46 2.38 7.84 11.02
CA SER A 46 3.66 8.20 11.61
C SER A 46 4.63 7.01 11.52
N PRO A 47 5.90 7.24 11.14
CA PRO A 47 6.96 6.23 11.31
C PRO A 47 7.08 5.70 12.75
N ASN A 48 6.61 6.48 13.73
CA ASN A 48 6.59 6.16 15.15
C ASN A 48 5.22 5.64 15.63
N ALA A 49 4.32 5.26 14.72
CA ALA A 49 3.03 4.69 15.09
C ALA A 49 3.23 3.45 15.98
N PRO A 50 2.48 3.31 17.09
CA PRO A 50 2.61 2.15 17.97
C PRO A 50 2.35 0.83 17.22
N GLU A 51 3.06 -0.23 17.58
CA GLU A 51 2.86 -1.54 16.93
C GLU A 51 1.41 -2.04 17.06
N SER A 52 0.76 -1.77 18.18
CA SER A 52 -0.64 -2.14 18.40
C SER A 52 -1.58 -1.50 17.38
N PHE A 53 -1.31 -0.25 17.02
CA PHE A 53 -2.04 0.45 15.97
C PHE A 53 -1.78 -0.19 14.61
N VAL A 54 -0.52 -0.39 14.22
CA VAL A 54 -0.18 -0.94 12.90
C VAL A 54 -0.70 -2.37 12.73
N ARG A 55 -0.57 -3.23 13.76
CA ARG A 55 -1.08 -4.62 13.73
C ARG A 55 -2.59 -4.70 13.54
N LEU A 56 -3.34 -3.76 14.13
CA LEU A 56 -4.79 -3.70 13.99
C LEU A 56 -5.20 -3.54 12.52
N TYR A 57 -4.61 -2.57 11.81
CA TYR A 57 -4.87 -2.34 10.38
C TYR A 57 -4.20 -3.37 9.45
N ASN A 58 -3.26 -4.15 9.98
CA ASN A 58 -2.61 -5.26 9.27
C ASN A 58 -3.34 -6.61 9.43
N THR A 59 -4.60 -6.59 9.88
CA THR A 59 -5.43 -7.80 10.04
C THR A 59 -6.61 -7.77 9.08
N TYR A 60 -6.78 -8.82 8.28
CA TYR A 60 -7.92 -8.93 7.36
C TYR A 60 -9.25 -8.82 8.12
N GLY A 61 -10.15 -7.98 7.61
CA GLY A 61 -11.47 -7.75 8.20
C GLY A 61 -11.51 -6.73 9.35
N TRP A 62 -10.41 -6.01 9.63
CA TRP A 62 -10.36 -5.01 10.72
C TRP A 62 -11.51 -3.98 10.65
N TRP A 63 -11.93 -3.59 9.44
CA TRP A 63 -13.00 -2.61 9.19
C TRP A 63 -14.40 -3.10 9.54
N LYS A 64 -14.58 -4.42 9.73
CA LYS A 64 -15.86 -5.01 10.16
C LYS A 64 -16.07 -4.92 11.67
N THR A 65 -15.16 -4.28 12.39
CA THR A 65 -15.18 -4.17 13.85
C THR A 65 -15.20 -2.70 14.28
N SER A 66 -15.66 -2.44 15.49
CA SER A 66 -15.56 -1.12 16.14
C SER A 66 -14.17 -0.82 16.73
N ALA A 67 -13.21 -1.73 16.58
CA ALA A 67 -11.91 -1.63 17.25
C ALA A 67 -10.98 -0.60 16.59
N ALA A 68 -11.23 -0.24 15.33
CA ALA A 68 -10.34 0.59 14.52
C ALA A 68 -11.11 1.72 13.83
N ASP A 69 -10.53 2.92 13.78
CA ASP A 69 -11.11 4.02 13.02
C ASP A 69 -10.79 3.84 11.52
N PRO A 70 -11.81 3.74 10.63
CA PRO A 70 -11.58 3.61 9.20
C PRO A 70 -10.88 4.82 8.59
N CYS A 71 -11.01 6.01 9.18
CA CYS A 71 -10.34 7.20 8.67
C CYS A 71 -8.81 7.12 8.86
N ARG A 72 -8.36 6.40 9.89
CA ARG A 72 -6.93 6.19 10.18
C ARG A 72 -6.33 4.97 9.46
N GLY A 73 -7.18 4.00 9.15
CA GLY A 73 -6.81 2.83 8.35
C GLY A 73 -6.99 3.01 6.85
N PHE A 74 -7.44 4.19 6.43
CA PHE A 74 -7.79 4.48 5.03
C PHE A 74 -8.82 3.48 4.48
N GLY A 75 -9.78 3.11 5.33
CA GLY A 75 -10.93 2.25 5.03
C GLY A 75 -12.17 3.05 4.62
N TYR A 76 -11.97 4.12 3.85
CA TYR A 76 -13.03 4.96 3.29
C TYR A 76 -12.76 5.22 1.82
N ASP A 77 -13.81 5.45 1.03
CA ASP A 77 -13.68 5.84 -0.37
C ASP A 77 -13.17 7.28 -0.44
N GLU A 78 -12.00 7.51 -1.05
CA GLU A 78 -11.38 8.83 -1.04
C GLU A 78 -12.22 9.88 -1.78
N SER A 79 -12.99 9.51 -2.80
CA SER A 79 -13.81 10.46 -3.58
C SER A 79 -15.02 10.99 -2.83
N THR A 80 -15.75 10.09 -2.19
CA THR A 80 -16.95 10.43 -1.43
C THR A 80 -16.64 10.81 0.01
N GLY A 81 -15.45 10.45 0.50
CA GLY A 81 -15.08 10.52 1.92
C GLY A 81 -15.87 9.55 2.80
N LEU A 82 -16.70 8.67 2.23
CA LEU A 82 -17.60 7.80 2.98
C LEU A 82 -17.00 6.42 3.22
N VAL A 83 -17.23 5.92 4.42
CA VAL A 83 -16.91 4.54 4.79
C VAL A 83 -17.87 3.58 4.07
N PRO A 84 -17.37 2.56 3.34
CA PRO A 84 -18.18 1.63 2.57
C PRO A 84 -19.23 0.87 3.39
N SER A 85 -20.28 0.41 2.70
CA SER A 85 -21.40 -0.32 3.31
C SER A 85 -21.04 -1.66 3.93
N ASP A 86 -19.87 -2.24 3.60
CA ASP A 86 -19.38 -3.49 4.18
C ASP A 86 -18.58 -3.31 5.49
N SER A 87 -18.45 -2.08 5.97
CA SER A 87 -17.74 -1.70 7.20
C SER A 87 -18.70 -1.53 8.39
N TYR A 88 -18.18 -1.74 9.60
CA TYR A 88 -18.91 -1.45 10.85
C TYR A 88 -19.36 0.02 10.93
N TYR A 89 -18.53 0.93 10.39
CA TYR A 89 -18.78 2.37 10.39
C TYR A 89 -19.40 2.87 9.08
N ALA A 90 -20.15 2.03 8.37
CA ALA A 90 -20.79 2.39 7.09
C ALA A 90 -21.45 3.78 7.11
N ASN A 91 -21.25 4.54 6.04
CA ASN A 91 -21.74 5.92 5.84
C ASN A 91 -21.13 6.98 6.77
N ARG A 92 -20.18 6.63 7.66
CA ARG A 92 -19.39 7.64 8.36
C ARG A 92 -18.53 8.39 7.35
N PHE A 93 -18.43 9.71 7.52
CA PHE A 93 -17.59 10.56 6.70
C PHE A 93 -16.20 10.74 7.34
N CYS A 94 -15.15 10.55 6.55
CA CYS A 94 -13.75 10.57 6.99
C CYS A 94 -12.93 11.75 6.44
N MET A 95 -13.32 12.37 5.31
CA MET A 95 -12.43 13.33 4.63
C MET A 95 -13.15 14.45 3.85
N LEU A 96 -12.67 15.69 3.99
CA LEU A 96 -12.94 16.82 3.09
C LEU A 96 -11.76 17.00 2.12
N THR A 97 -11.76 16.41 0.93
CA THR A 97 -10.76 16.77 -0.09
C THR A 97 -11.37 16.73 -1.50
N PRO A 98 -11.46 17.88 -2.21
CA PRO A 98 -11.90 17.93 -3.59
C PRO A 98 -10.88 17.24 -4.53
N GLY A 99 -11.35 16.38 -5.42
CA GLY A 99 -10.52 15.81 -6.50
C GLY A 99 -10.01 14.38 -6.30
N ALA A 100 -10.44 13.67 -5.26
CA ALA A 100 -10.09 12.27 -5.06
C ALA A 100 -10.84 11.31 -6.01
N ASN A 101 -10.19 10.23 -6.45
CA ASN A 101 -10.81 9.29 -7.39
C ASN A 101 -11.68 8.24 -6.68
N PRO A 102 -12.84 7.88 -7.25
CA PRO A 102 -13.74 6.90 -6.63
C PRO A 102 -13.09 5.51 -6.47
N GLY A 103 -13.36 4.86 -5.36
CA GLY A 103 -13.01 3.47 -5.09
C GLY A 103 -11.57 3.22 -4.62
N GLN A 104 -10.77 4.27 -4.44
CA GLN A 104 -9.42 4.20 -3.90
C GLN A 104 -9.43 4.07 -2.37
N MET A 105 -8.62 3.14 -1.84
CA MET A 105 -8.50 2.86 -0.41
C MET A 105 -7.11 2.34 -0.05
N GLY A 106 -6.79 2.36 1.24
CA GLY A 106 -5.52 1.92 1.78
C GLY A 106 -4.44 3.01 1.72
N ILE A 107 -3.22 2.62 2.09
CA ILE A 107 -2.09 3.55 2.28
C ILE A 107 -1.36 3.91 0.98
N PHE A 108 -1.83 3.35 -0.14
CA PHE A 108 -1.31 3.57 -1.49
C PHE A 108 -2.43 3.94 -2.47
N SER A 109 -3.61 4.32 -1.96
CA SER A 109 -4.77 4.77 -2.75
C SER A 109 -5.10 3.85 -3.94
N ILE A 110 -5.05 2.54 -3.70
CA ILE A 110 -5.28 1.52 -4.74
C ILE A 110 -6.77 1.41 -5.00
N ASN A 111 -7.21 1.29 -6.25
CA ASN A 111 -8.61 1.04 -6.58
C ASN A 111 -8.94 -0.46 -6.73
N GLN A 112 -10.24 -0.80 -6.84
CA GLN A 112 -10.68 -2.19 -7.01
C GLN A 112 -10.10 -2.84 -8.28
N TRP A 113 -10.06 -2.11 -9.39
CA TRP A 113 -9.55 -2.64 -10.66
C TRP A 113 -8.06 -3.01 -10.55
N GLU A 114 -7.24 -2.16 -9.93
CA GLU A 114 -5.83 -2.41 -9.68
C GLU A 114 -5.61 -3.65 -8.81
N GLN A 115 -6.41 -3.80 -7.75
CA GLN A 115 -6.43 -5.02 -6.94
C GLN A 115 -6.77 -6.24 -7.79
N ASP A 116 -7.82 -6.19 -8.61
CA ASP A 116 -8.30 -7.32 -9.42
C ASP A 116 -7.28 -7.73 -10.48
N VAL A 117 -6.69 -6.80 -11.21
CA VAL A 117 -5.68 -7.11 -12.25
C VAL A 117 -4.37 -7.63 -11.66
N SER A 118 -4.00 -7.17 -10.45
CA SER A 118 -2.82 -7.67 -9.75
C SER A 118 -3.00 -9.11 -9.25
N ARG A 119 -4.25 -9.57 -9.10
CA ARG A 119 -4.61 -10.81 -8.39
C ARG A 119 -3.83 -12.01 -8.88
N LYS A 120 -3.72 -12.18 -10.21
CA LYS A 120 -3.02 -13.32 -10.82
C LYS A 120 -1.56 -13.44 -10.38
N ASN A 121 -0.92 -12.33 -10.03
CA ASN A 121 0.48 -12.28 -9.62
C ASN A 121 0.66 -12.35 -8.10
N THR A 122 -0.39 -12.10 -7.33
CA THR A 122 -0.35 -12.09 -5.85
C THR A 122 -0.83 -13.39 -5.23
N LEU A 123 -1.45 -14.29 -6.01
CA LEU A 123 -1.98 -15.58 -5.54
C LEU A 123 -0.95 -16.47 -4.83
N ALA A 124 0.31 -16.48 -5.29
CA ALA A 124 1.36 -17.27 -4.66
C ALA A 124 1.73 -16.76 -3.25
N ILE A 125 1.40 -15.51 -2.92
CA ILE A 125 1.74 -14.87 -1.64
C ILE A 125 0.50 -14.75 -0.76
N LEU A 126 -0.63 -14.36 -1.33
CA LEU A 126 -1.92 -14.18 -0.68
C LEU A 126 -2.96 -15.03 -1.41
N PRO A 127 -2.97 -16.36 -1.22
CA PRO A 127 -3.87 -17.26 -1.95
C PRO A 127 -5.34 -17.01 -1.62
N ASN A 128 -5.62 -16.51 -0.41
CA ASN A 128 -6.97 -16.24 0.09
C ASN A 128 -7.12 -14.78 0.51
N LYS A 129 -8.36 -14.26 0.46
CA LYS A 129 -8.81 -13.04 1.16
C LYS A 129 -7.87 -11.83 1.01
N ILE A 130 -7.68 -11.32 -0.19
CA ILE A 130 -6.90 -10.07 -0.41
C ILE A 130 -7.79 -8.84 -0.22
N ASP A 131 -7.28 -7.81 0.45
CA ASP A 131 -8.01 -6.55 0.60
C ASP A 131 -7.06 -5.35 0.69
N ARG A 132 -7.24 -4.37 -0.20
CA ARG A 132 -6.44 -3.14 -0.24
C ARG A 132 -6.54 -2.26 1.03
N ARG A 133 -7.48 -2.54 1.94
CA ARG A 133 -7.55 -1.87 3.25
C ARG A 133 -6.56 -2.45 4.27
N VAL A 134 -5.96 -3.62 4.00
CA VAL A 134 -4.96 -4.25 4.87
C VAL A 134 -3.56 -3.82 4.42
N PHE A 135 -2.75 -3.26 5.32
CA PHE A 135 -1.46 -2.67 4.94
C PHE A 135 -0.53 -3.63 4.18
N PHE A 136 -0.36 -4.86 4.65
CA PHE A 136 0.45 -5.86 3.94
C PHE A 136 -0.12 -6.20 2.56
N ASP A 137 -1.43 -6.42 2.45
CA ASP A 137 -2.06 -6.78 1.18
C ASP A 137 -1.96 -5.63 0.17
N ASN A 138 -2.21 -4.40 0.63
CA ASN A 138 -2.07 -3.18 -0.16
C ASN A 138 -0.63 -3.02 -0.69
N ALA A 139 0.38 -3.28 0.14
CA ALA A 139 1.78 -3.28 -0.26
C ALA A 139 2.12 -4.40 -1.26
N VAL A 140 1.57 -5.60 -1.10
CA VAL A 140 1.75 -6.70 -2.07
C VAL A 140 1.11 -6.36 -3.42
N ILE A 141 -0.08 -5.75 -3.43
CA ILE A 141 -0.75 -5.28 -4.65
C ILE A 141 0.13 -4.23 -5.33
N LEU A 142 0.55 -3.18 -4.61
CA LEU A 142 1.40 -2.13 -5.16
C LEU A 142 2.71 -2.70 -5.72
N ALA A 143 3.38 -3.57 -4.97
CA ALA A 143 4.61 -4.23 -5.41
C ALA A 143 4.39 -4.99 -6.72
N SER A 144 3.29 -5.75 -6.83
CA SER A 144 2.96 -6.49 -8.04
C SER A 144 2.72 -5.56 -9.23
N ILE A 145 1.97 -4.49 -9.03
CA ILE A 145 1.70 -3.49 -10.07
C ILE A 145 3.02 -2.84 -10.51
N THR A 146 3.88 -2.47 -9.56
CA THR A 146 5.17 -1.84 -9.82
C THR A 146 6.07 -2.72 -10.68
N LEU A 147 6.24 -3.99 -10.30
CA LEU A 147 7.07 -4.95 -11.06
C LEU A 147 6.56 -5.11 -12.50
N ASN A 148 5.25 -5.21 -12.68
CA ASN A 148 4.64 -5.30 -14.01
C ASN A 148 4.81 -4.02 -14.84
N ARG A 149 4.65 -2.84 -14.21
CA ARG A 149 4.76 -1.54 -14.87
C ARG A 149 6.20 -1.23 -15.29
N VAL A 150 7.19 -1.61 -14.48
CA VAL A 150 8.62 -1.49 -14.81
C VAL A 150 9.04 -2.50 -15.88
N GLY A 151 8.45 -3.70 -15.87
CA GLY A 151 8.69 -4.75 -16.87
C GLY A 151 9.99 -5.52 -16.68
N ASN A 152 11.13 -4.82 -16.56
CA ASN A 152 12.46 -5.38 -16.30
C ASN A 152 13.03 -4.90 -14.96
N PRO A 153 12.45 -5.31 -13.83
CA PRO A 153 12.92 -4.88 -12.52
C PRO A 153 14.33 -5.45 -12.22
N PRO A 154 15.19 -4.69 -11.52
CA PRO A 154 16.49 -5.17 -11.06
C PRO A 154 16.39 -6.42 -10.19
N SER A 155 17.37 -7.31 -10.30
CA SER A 155 17.45 -8.53 -9.48
C SER A 155 17.83 -8.25 -8.03
N ASN A 156 18.39 -7.08 -7.73
CA ASN A 156 18.67 -6.66 -6.36
C ASN A 156 17.37 -6.23 -5.68
N CYS A 157 16.85 -7.04 -4.76
CA CYS A 157 15.59 -6.78 -4.06
C CYS A 157 15.64 -5.63 -3.05
N ASN A 158 16.84 -5.16 -2.67
CA ASN A 158 17.02 -4.19 -1.60
C ASN A 158 17.37 -2.80 -2.10
N ASP A 159 18.00 -2.72 -3.28
CA ASP A 159 18.45 -1.47 -3.83
C ASP A 159 18.29 -1.44 -5.35
N TRP A 160 17.40 -0.57 -5.81
CA TRP A 160 17.18 -0.29 -7.22
C TRP A 160 17.86 1.02 -7.63
N PRO A 161 18.44 1.09 -8.84
CA PRO A 161 19.01 2.30 -9.40
C PRO A 161 18.00 3.47 -9.49
N ASP A 162 18.50 4.70 -9.32
CA ASP A 162 17.70 5.94 -9.32
C ASP A 162 16.79 6.10 -10.56
N ASP A 163 17.27 5.70 -11.75
CA ASP A 163 16.52 5.75 -13.00
C ASP A 163 15.33 4.77 -13.01
N ILE A 164 15.51 3.57 -12.46
CA ILE A 164 14.43 2.59 -12.27
C ILE A 164 13.41 3.09 -11.25
N ILE A 165 13.84 3.73 -10.17
CA ILE A 165 12.93 4.32 -9.18
C ILE A 165 12.07 5.42 -9.82
N LYS A 166 12.68 6.31 -10.60
CA LYS A 166 11.96 7.34 -11.34
C LYS A 166 11.00 6.75 -12.37
N LEU A 167 11.42 5.72 -13.11
CA LEU A 167 10.58 5.01 -14.06
C LEU A 167 9.36 4.39 -13.35
N ALA A 168 9.56 3.73 -12.20
CA ALA A 168 8.47 3.18 -11.42
C ALA A 168 7.46 4.26 -11.04
N ALA A 169 7.93 5.39 -10.49
CA ALA A 169 7.09 6.53 -10.12
C ALA A 169 6.31 7.09 -11.32
N GLU A 170 7.00 7.31 -12.45
CA GLU A 170 6.39 7.80 -13.70
C GLU A 170 5.27 6.87 -14.17
N LYS A 171 5.47 5.55 -14.11
CA LYS A 171 4.46 4.59 -14.56
C LYS A 171 3.23 4.52 -13.64
N HIS A 172 3.38 4.83 -12.36
CA HIS A 172 2.24 4.94 -11.45
C HIS A 172 1.44 6.21 -11.70
N GLN A 173 2.12 7.35 -11.82
CA GLN A 173 1.49 8.65 -11.99
C GLN A 173 1.07 8.95 -13.45
N GLY A 174 1.57 8.19 -14.42
CA GLY A 174 1.40 8.41 -15.86
C GLY A 174 2.36 9.46 -16.45
N SER A 175 2.94 10.31 -15.61
CA SER A 175 4.03 11.25 -15.96
C SER A 175 4.74 11.74 -14.71
N CYS A 176 5.97 12.27 -14.86
CA CYS A 176 6.69 12.94 -13.77
C CYS A 176 6.24 14.38 -13.49
N GLY A 177 4.96 14.70 -13.68
CA GLY A 177 4.39 16.02 -13.33
C GLY A 177 4.61 16.39 -11.85
N ASN A 178 4.31 17.63 -11.44
CA ASN A 178 4.31 18.13 -10.05
C ASN A 178 5.38 17.55 -9.09
N ASN A 179 6.61 17.32 -9.55
CA ASN A 179 7.71 16.72 -8.79
C ASN A 179 7.50 15.29 -8.26
N TYR A 180 6.42 14.58 -8.60
CA TYR A 180 6.11 13.25 -8.06
C TYR A 180 7.28 12.26 -8.16
N CYS A 181 7.91 12.13 -9.33
CA CYS A 181 9.08 11.26 -9.50
C CYS A 181 10.30 11.71 -8.68
N ALA A 182 10.47 13.02 -8.48
CA ALA A 182 11.56 13.56 -7.69
C ALA A 182 11.33 13.32 -6.19
N ASP A 183 10.09 13.46 -5.73
CA ASP A 183 9.70 13.21 -4.34
C ASP A 183 9.77 11.72 -3.99
N VAL A 184 9.26 10.83 -4.85
CA VAL A 184 9.46 9.38 -4.68
C VAL A 184 10.94 9.03 -4.61
N LEU A 185 11.80 9.58 -5.49
CA LEU A 185 13.24 9.32 -5.41
C LEU A 185 13.87 9.87 -4.12
N LYS A 186 13.47 11.06 -3.70
CA LYS A 186 13.94 11.69 -2.45
C LYS A 186 13.58 10.81 -1.24
N TYR A 187 12.33 10.38 -1.14
CA TYR A 187 11.90 9.51 -0.04
C TYR A 187 12.57 8.14 -0.12
N TYR A 188 12.72 7.57 -1.32
CA TYR A 188 13.46 6.32 -1.50
C TYR A 188 14.87 6.41 -0.90
N LYS A 189 15.61 7.49 -1.18
CA LYS A 189 16.93 7.73 -0.61
C LYS A 189 16.93 7.95 0.89
N GLN A 190 15.86 8.50 1.46
CA GLN A 190 15.71 8.71 2.90
C GLN A 190 15.55 7.40 3.68
N TYR A 191 14.90 6.39 3.07
CA TYR A 191 14.60 5.10 3.72
C TYR A 191 15.49 3.94 3.26
N ARG A 192 16.46 4.21 2.39
CA ARG A 192 17.45 3.25 1.91
C ARG A 192 18.49 2.90 2.98
#